data_AF-A0AAD4DRQ7-F1
#
_entry.id   AF-A0AAD4DRQ7-F1
#
_cell.length_a   1.000
_cell.length_b   1.000
_cell.length_c   1.000
_cell.angle_alpha   90.00
_cell.angle_beta   90.00
_cell.angle_gamma   90.00
#
_symmetry.space_group_name_H-M   'P 1'
#
loop_
_entity.id
_entity.type
_entity.pdbx_description
1 polymer ?
#
loop_
_entity_poly.entity_id
_entity_poly.type
_entity_poly.pdbx_seq_one_letter_code
_entity_poly.pdbx_strand_id
1 'polypeptide(L)'
;MNTLISILYLALIGLVTALPSSLIPRQDISGPASAFKSCVSLQNSCNATMVNLSNFYNYTSCFLLTACLSGMENPAQVLNVSQAPATQPRLAESVFYAITNRNSYMTQQNYIDAYYHQISITPGGSYPDDITDVADQWSTIAAWTGFCATGNIPYANLADWLAYSSVPGVCPAVASCNTSTTVPTIQVIPCVPQPITDNGSCTEMATQCQFWVTQGLFQNEYCVLASFCYAWSNTDVLLQQVYPLNTSPMPTTALEAKLSEAVFYNMTGGAASMTQQNVIDAYYGGLTGTWTSLGGRLEGMPNKTDNDGPYPTSTDYVIEFWGIISAWTGFCDTRTIPYDKLADYLSFAATSEDHPTC
;
A
#
# COMPACT_ATOMS: atom_id res chain seq x y z
N MET A 1 28.91 17.28 79.32
CA MET A 1 28.91 15.97 78.64
C MET A 1 27.69 15.95 77.73
N ASN A 2 27.86 16.39 76.47
CA ASN A 2 26.80 16.45 75.47
C ASN A 2 27.05 15.36 74.43
N THR A 3 26.11 14.42 74.32
CA THR A 3 26.12 13.31 73.38
C THR A 3 25.48 13.79 72.07
N LEU A 4 26.26 13.84 70.99
CA LEU A 4 25.79 14.08 69.62
C LEU A 4 25.37 12.74 69.00
N ILE A 5 24.08 12.62 68.69
CA ILE A 5 23.51 11.51 67.91
C ILE A 5 23.56 11.93 66.44
N SER A 6 24.39 11.26 65.64
CA SER A 6 24.40 11.34 64.17
C SER A 6 23.42 10.33 63.60
N ILE A 7 22.44 10.80 62.84
CA ILE A 7 21.49 9.97 62.08
C ILE A 7 22.00 9.93 60.62
N LEU A 8 22.48 8.77 60.20
CA LEU A 8 22.84 8.47 58.81
C LEU A 8 21.55 8.22 57.99
N TYR A 9 21.29 9.05 56.97
CA TYR A 9 20.32 8.77 55.92
C TYR A 9 21.02 7.98 54.79
N LEU A 10 20.67 6.70 54.63
CA LEU A 10 20.96 5.94 53.42
C LEU A 10 19.86 6.21 52.39
N ALA A 11 20.18 7.01 51.36
CA ALA A 11 19.36 7.13 50.16
C ALA A 11 19.67 5.97 49.22
N LEU A 12 18.69 5.07 49.04
CA LEU A 12 18.74 3.95 48.12
C LEU A 12 18.54 4.49 46.69
N ILE A 13 19.60 4.54 45.88
CA ILE A 13 19.50 4.84 44.45
C ILE A 13 19.03 3.57 43.73
N GLY A 14 17.75 3.53 43.37
CA GLY A 14 17.19 2.48 42.51
C GLY A 14 17.72 2.64 41.10
N LEU A 15 18.58 1.71 40.66
CA LEU A 15 19.02 1.59 39.29
C LEU A 15 17.84 1.05 38.44
N VAL A 16 17.19 1.92 37.67
CA VAL A 16 16.18 1.49 36.69
C VAL A 16 16.95 0.94 35.48
N THR A 17 17.14 -0.37 35.41
CA THR A 17 17.57 -1.02 34.17
C THR A 17 16.38 -1.02 33.22
N ALA A 18 16.41 -0.12 32.24
CA ALA A 18 15.50 -0.19 31.09
C ALA A 18 15.74 -1.54 30.40
N LEU A 19 14.75 -2.43 30.45
CA LEU A 19 14.74 -3.63 29.63
C LEU A 19 14.74 -3.19 28.16
N PRO A 20 15.60 -3.72 27.29
CA PRO A 20 15.48 -3.49 25.87
C PRO A 20 14.12 -4.05 25.44
N SER A 21 13.26 -3.17 24.92
CA SER A 21 12.06 -3.57 24.21
C SER A 21 12.48 -4.60 23.16
N SER A 22 12.02 -5.84 23.33
CA SER A 22 12.25 -6.90 22.36
C SER A 22 11.61 -6.48 21.05
N LEU A 23 12.43 -6.09 20.08
CA LEU A 23 12.04 -5.97 18.68
C LEU A 23 11.47 -7.33 18.27
N ILE A 24 10.19 -7.36 17.90
CA ILE A 24 9.56 -8.53 17.30
C ILE A 24 10.38 -8.85 16.03
N PRO A 25 10.98 -10.04 15.89
CA PRO A 25 11.64 -10.43 14.65
C PRO A 25 10.59 -10.43 13.55
N ARG A 26 10.82 -9.61 12.52
CA ARG A 26 10.02 -9.62 11.30
C ARG A 26 10.10 -11.03 10.71
N GLN A 27 8.97 -11.70 10.56
CA GLN A 27 8.91 -12.99 9.85
C GLN A 27 9.37 -12.76 8.40
N ASP A 28 10.13 -13.73 7.89
CA ASP A 28 10.63 -13.80 6.51
C ASP A 28 9.53 -13.41 5.51
N ILE A 29 9.69 -12.23 4.90
CA ILE A 29 8.96 -11.87 3.69
C ILE A 29 9.72 -12.56 2.56
N SER A 30 9.09 -13.55 1.91
CA SER A 30 9.67 -14.34 0.82
C SER A 30 9.84 -13.50 -0.46
N GLY A 31 10.84 -12.61 -0.48
CA GLY A 31 11.44 -12.00 -1.67
C GLY A 31 12.77 -12.69 -2.03
N PRO A 32 13.46 -12.30 -3.13
CA PRO A 32 14.81 -12.77 -3.39
C PRO A 32 15.69 -12.46 -2.17
N ALA A 33 16.24 -13.52 -1.56
CA ALA A 33 16.84 -13.49 -0.22
C ALA A 33 18.06 -12.57 -0.08
N SER A 34 18.57 -12.00 -1.18
CA SER A 34 19.72 -11.09 -1.25
C SER A 34 19.36 -9.65 -0.85
N ALA A 35 18.36 -9.06 -1.50
CA ALA A 35 17.94 -7.67 -1.29
C ALA A 35 17.43 -7.41 0.14
N PHE A 36 16.81 -8.42 0.75
CA PHE A 36 16.26 -8.30 2.10
C PHE A 36 17.37 -8.15 3.17
N LYS A 37 18.51 -8.82 3.00
CA LYS A 37 19.64 -8.75 3.97
C LYS A 37 20.23 -7.35 4.05
N SER A 38 20.34 -6.66 2.93
CA SER A 38 20.86 -5.29 2.89
C SER A 38 19.83 -4.28 3.42
N CYS A 39 18.53 -4.48 3.17
CA CYS A 39 17.49 -3.69 3.83
C CYS A 39 17.52 -3.85 5.36
N VAL A 40 17.77 -5.06 5.88
CA VAL A 40 17.93 -5.29 7.33
C VAL A 40 19.13 -4.51 7.90
N SER A 41 20.21 -4.37 7.13
CA SER A 41 21.36 -3.56 7.55
C SER A 41 20.99 -2.08 7.67
N LEU A 42 20.27 -1.55 6.67
CA LEU A 42 19.73 -0.19 6.73
C LEU A 42 18.71 -0.02 7.87
N GLN A 43 17.92 -1.05 8.16
CA GLN A 43 16.99 -1.07 9.29
C GLN A 43 17.72 -0.96 10.63
N ASN A 44 18.78 -1.75 10.82
CA ASN A 44 19.60 -1.68 12.04
C ASN A 44 20.24 -0.29 12.20
N SER A 45 20.66 0.32 11.09
CA SER A 45 21.22 1.67 11.08
C SER A 45 20.17 2.75 11.38
N CYS A 46 18.94 2.59 10.87
CA CYS A 46 17.82 3.51 11.14
C CYS A 46 17.25 3.33 12.56
N ASN A 47 17.29 2.14 13.12
CA ASN A 47 16.85 1.86 14.49
C ASN A 47 17.90 2.22 15.56
N ALA A 48 19.01 2.84 15.17
CA ALA A 48 20.01 3.30 16.12
C ALA A 48 19.42 4.35 17.09
N THR A 49 19.88 4.36 18.33
CA THR A 49 19.34 5.19 19.43
C THR A 49 19.41 6.70 19.21
N MET A 50 20.10 7.16 18.17
CA MET A 50 20.26 8.58 17.82
C MET A 50 19.23 9.09 16.80
N VAL A 51 18.33 8.24 16.30
CA VAL A 51 17.32 8.66 15.32
C VAL A 51 16.14 9.33 16.02
N ASN A 52 15.88 10.58 15.63
CA ASN A 52 14.68 11.30 16.00
C ASN A 52 13.53 10.86 15.09
N LEU A 53 12.66 10.00 15.62
CA LEU A 53 11.51 9.44 14.89
C LEU A 53 10.52 10.50 14.37
N SER A 54 10.49 11.71 14.96
CA SER A 54 9.68 12.83 14.45
C SER A 54 10.27 13.50 13.21
N ASN A 55 11.49 13.14 12.82
CA ASN A 55 12.19 13.61 11.62
C ASN A 55 12.83 12.42 10.90
N PHE A 56 12.07 11.34 10.75
CA PHE A 56 12.54 10.03 10.28
C PHE A 56 13.35 10.13 8.99
N TYR A 57 12.82 10.83 7.98
CA TYR A 57 13.48 10.96 6.67
C TYR A 57 14.70 11.88 6.65
N ASN A 58 14.98 12.63 7.72
CA ASN A 58 16.21 13.44 7.80
C ASN A 58 17.46 12.60 8.12
N TYR A 59 17.30 11.31 8.38
CA TYR A 59 18.40 10.38 8.55
C TYR A 59 18.58 9.55 7.28
N THR A 60 19.77 9.61 6.68
CA THR A 60 20.09 8.91 5.43
C THR A 60 19.77 7.41 5.50
N SER A 61 20.06 6.75 6.61
CA SER A 61 19.74 5.33 6.82
C SER A 61 18.24 5.04 6.77
N CYS A 62 17.40 5.92 7.33
CA CYS A 62 15.96 5.76 7.36
C CYS A 62 15.31 6.05 5.99
N PHE A 63 15.79 7.06 5.27
CA PHE A 63 15.42 7.27 3.87
C PHE A 63 15.79 6.05 3.01
N LEU A 64 17.04 5.57 3.11
CA LEU A 64 17.52 4.43 2.34
C LEU A 64 16.76 3.15 2.69
N LEU A 65 16.38 2.94 3.96
CA LEU A 65 15.50 1.84 4.37
C LEU A 65 14.15 1.90 3.65
N THR A 66 13.50 3.07 3.66
CA THR A 66 12.21 3.24 2.96
C THR A 66 12.34 3.00 1.47
N ALA A 67 13.42 3.49 0.85
CA ALA A 67 13.72 3.21 -0.56
C ALA A 67 14.01 1.72 -0.82
N CYS A 68 14.74 1.06 0.08
CA CYS A 68 15.07 -0.36 -0.03
C CYS A 68 13.84 -1.27 -0.04
N LEU A 69 12.84 -0.89 0.77
CA LEU A 69 11.59 -1.62 0.89
C LEU A 69 10.56 -1.21 -0.18
N SER A 70 10.90 -0.27 -1.08
CA SER A 70 10.01 0.10 -2.17
C SER A 70 9.71 -1.12 -3.05
N GLY A 71 8.42 -1.31 -3.37
CA GLY A 71 7.91 -2.50 -4.07
C GLY A 71 7.44 -3.63 -3.13
N MET A 72 7.82 -3.60 -1.85
CA MET A 72 7.29 -4.50 -0.82
C MET A 72 6.44 -3.75 0.21
N GLU A 73 6.88 -2.57 0.62
CA GLU A 73 6.20 -1.69 1.54
C GLU A 73 6.19 -0.26 1.01
N ASN A 74 5.11 0.46 1.31
CA ASN A 74 5.02 1.90 1.08
C ASN A 74 5.63 2.69 2.28
N PRO A 75 5.96 3.98 2.10
CA PRO A 75 6.51 4.81 3.17
C PRO A 75 5.74 4.79 4.50
N ALA A 76 4.41 4.76 4.48
CA ALA A 76 3.60 4.72 5.71
C ALA A 76 3.75 3.40 6.48
N GLN A 77 3.83 2.27 5.78
CA GLN A 77 4.10 0.96 6.39
C GLN A 77 5.48 0.95 7.05
N VAL A 78 6.50 1.50 6.38
CA VAL A 78 7.85 1.60 6.95
C VAL A 78 7.85 2.47 8.21
N LEU A 79 7.16 3.61 8.21
CA LEU A 79 7.03 4.46 9.40
C LEU A 79 6.37 3.71 10.56
N ASN A 80 5.27 3.00 10.30
CA ASN A 80 4.56 2.23 11.32
C ASN A 80 5.45 1.14 11.94
N VAL A 81 6.16 0.35 11.12
CA VAL A 81 7.08 -0.70 11.58
C VAL A 81 8.25 -0.11 12.37
N SER A 82 8.76 1.05 11.95
CA SER A 82 9.81 1.79 12.66
C SER A 82 9.30 2.56 13.88
N GLN A 83 8.01 2.47 14.22
CA GLN A 83 7.38 3.20 15.32
C GLN A 83 7.51 4.73 15.19
N ALA A 84 7.68 5.22 13.97
CA ALA A 84 7.71 6.64 13.66
C ALA A 84 6.28 7.18 13.48
N PRO A 85 6.00 8.44 13.87
CA PRO A 85 4.71 9.06 13.60
C PRO A 85 4.35 9.03 12.12
N ALA A 86 3.09 8.75 11.79
CA ALA A 86 2.60 8.75 10.40
C ALA A 86 2.77 10.12 9.74
N THR A 87 2.63 11.21 10.50
CA THR A 87 2.89 12.57 10.04
C THR A 87 4.38 12.88 10.18
N GLN A 88 5.10 12.84 9.07
CA GLN A 88 6.51 13.24 8.99
C GLN A 88 6.65 14.60 8.29
N PRO A 89 7.65 15.42 8.67
CA PRO A 89 8.06 16.52 7.82
C PRO A 89 8.60 15.99 6.48
N ARG A 90 8.52 16.81 5.43
CA ARG A 90 9.18 16.51 4.15
C ARG A 90 10.67 16.28 4.40
N LEU A 91 11.26 15.36 3.61
CA LEU A 91 12.71 15.16 3.53
C LEU A 91 13.41 16.52 3.44
N ALA A 92 14.35 16.83 4.34
CA ALA A 92 15.06 18.09 4.27
C ALA A 92 15.95 18.15 3.01
N GLU A 93 15.92 19.29 2.31
CA GLU A 93 16.81 19.54 1.15
C GLU A 93 18.29 19.36 1.49
N SER A 94 18.71 19.70 2.70
CA SER A 94 20.10 19.52 3.14
C SER A 94 20.53 18.05 3.14
N VAL A 95 19.63 17.14 3.51
CA VAL A 95 19.87 15.69 3.50
C VAL A 95 19.90 15.19 2.06
N PHE A 96 18.96 15.64 1.23
CA PHE A 96 18.98 15.37 -0.20
C PHE A 96 20.31 15.78 -0.85
N TYR A 97 20.73 17.05 -0.66
CA TYR A 97 21.99 17.56 -1.21
C TYR A 97 23.23 16.88 -0.64
N ALA A 98 23.19 16.38 0.60
CA ALA A 98 24.28 15.58 1.15
C ALA A 98 24.43 14.25 0.40
N ILE A 99 23.30 13.59 0.09
CA ILE A 99 23.27 12.31 -0.64
C ILE A 99 23.63 12.50 -2.12
N THR A 100 23.18 13.58 -2.75
CA THR A 100 23.39 13.83 -4.19
C THR A 100 24.70 14.56 -4.50
N ASN A 101 25.57 14.79 -3.52
CA ASN A 101 26.77 15.62 -3.65
C ASN A 101 26.45 17.00 -4.25
N ARG A 102 25.41 17.65 -3.71
CA ARG A 102 24.90 18.98 -4.07
C ARG A 102 24.26 19.09 -5.47
N ASN A 103 23.91 17.98 -6.10
CA ASN A 103 23.13 18.00 -7.35
C ASN A 103 21.65 18.29 -7.07
N SER A 104 20.97 18.95 -8.00
CA SER A 104 19.53 19.27 -7.94
C SER A 104 18.61 18.06 -8.18
N TYR A 105 19.19 16.92 -8.56
CA TYR A 105 18.52 15.65 -8.76
C TYR A 105 19.37 14.51 -8.18
N MET A 106 18.73 13.42 -7.82
CA MET A 106 19.39 12.17 -7.44
C MET A 106 19.42 11.25 -8.65
N THR A 107 20.61 10.77 -9.00
CA THR A 107 20.78 9.72 -10.02
C THR A 107 20.70 8.33 -9.37
N GLN A 108 20.47 7.29 -10.17
CA GLN A 108 20.61 5.90 -9.72
C GLN A 108 21.97 5.63 -9.06
N GLN A 109 23.06 6.16 -9.63
CA GLN A 109 24.40 5.98 -9.05
C GLN A 109 24.53 6.69 -7.70
N ASN A 110 23.97 7.89 -7.52
CA ASN A 110 23.99 8.55 -6.21
C ASN A 110 23.22 7.74 -5.16
N TYR A 111 22.09 7.15 -5.54
CA TYR A 111 21.35 6.25 -4.66
C TYR A 111 22.17 5.01 -4.28
N ILE A 112 22.76 4.31 -5.26
CA ILE A 112 23.63 3.14 -5.03
C ILE A 112 24.82 3.50 -4.15
N ASP A 113 25.52 4.59 -4.44
CA ASP A 113 26.70 5.02 -3.67
C ASP A 113 26.33 5.29 -2.21
N ALA A 114 25.22 5.99 -1.97
CA ALA A 114 24.72 6.26 -0.63
C ALA A 114 24.27 4.99 0.09
N TYR A 115 23.60 4.08 -0.63
CA TYR A 115 23.16 2.78 -0.13
C TYR A 115 24.33 1.94 0.37
N TYR A 116 25.34 1.72 -0.46
CA TYR A 116 26.54 0.95 -0.12
C TYR A 116 27.38 1.65 0.95
N HIS A 117 27.50 2.98 0.89
CA HIS A 117 28.19 3.74 1.93
C HIS A 117 27.54 3.54 3.30
N GLN A 118 26.21 3.64 3.39
CA GLN A 118 25.48 3.47 4.64
C GLN A 118 25.65 2.06 5.23
N ILE A 119 25.64 1.02 4.37
CA ILE A 119 25.92 -0.35 4.81
C ILE A 119 27.35 -0.48 5.32
N SER A 120 28.33 0.12 4.64
CA SER A 120 29.75 0.03 5.01
C SER A 120 30.07 0.58 6.40
N ILE A 121 29.28 1.56 6.87
CA ILE A 121 29.42 2.16 8.20
C ILE A 121 28.47 1.54 9.23
N THR A 122 27.62 0.59 8.83
CA THR A 122 26.72 -0.13 9.74
C THR A 122 27.44 -1.32 10.36
N PRO A 123 27.51 -1.43 11.70
CA PRO A 123 28.12 -2.58 12.37
C PRO A 123 27.45 -3.90 11.94
N GLY A 124 28.23 -4.82 11.38
CA GLY A 124 27.71 -6.09 10.87
C GLY A 124 26.86 -5.97 9.60
N GLY A 125 26.97 -4.85 8.86
CA GLY A 125 26.25 -4.63 7.61
C GLY A 125 26.49 -5.73 6.58
N SER A 126 25.40 -6.19 5.98
CA SER A 126 25.37 -7.16 4.88
C SER A 126 25.03 -6.43 3.57
N TYR A 127 25.82 -6.68 2.54
CA TYR A 127 25.60 -6.14 1.20
C TYR A 127 24.60 -7.00 0.42
N PRO A 128 23.90 -6.43 -0.58
CA PRO A 128 23.11 -7.24 -1.50
C PRO A 128 24.04 -8.11 -2.34
N ASP A 129 23.55 -9.28 -2.76
CA ASP A 129 24.32 -10.22 -3.57
C ASP A 129 24.49 -9.72 -5.03
N ASP A 130 23.54 -8.94 -5.53
CA ASP A 130 23.60 -8.28 -6.84
C ASP A 130 23.27 -6.78 -6.73
N ILE A 131 24.01 -5.95 -7.48
CA ILE A 131 23.74 -4.52 -7.60
C ILE A 131 22.42 -4.25 -8.33
N THR A 132 21.95 -5.18 -9.17
CA THR A 132 20.66 -5.05 -9.86
C THR A 132 19.50 -4.96 -8.88
N ASP A 133 19.59 -5.61 -7.71
CA ASP A 133 18.56 -5.52 -6.66
C ASP A 133 18.35 -4.08 -6.19
N VAL A 134 19.44 -3.32 -6.02
CA VAL A 134 19.41 -1.90 -5.62
C VAL A 134 18.96 -1.02 -6.80
N ALA A 135 19.38 -1.37 -8.01
CA ALA A 135 18.94 -0.69 -9.22
C ALA A 135 17.42 -0.81 -9.45
N ASP A 136 16.82 -1.96 -9.15
CA ASP A 136 15.39 -2.22 -9.29
C ASP A 136 14.56 -1.47 -8.23
N GLN A 137 15.07 -1.35 -7.00
CA GLN A 137 14.49 -0.46 -5.97
C GLN A 137 14.41 0.98 -6.47
N TRP A 138 15.51 1.50 -7.04
CA TRP A 138 15.52 2.84 -7.63
C TRP A 138 14.54 2.98 -8.79
N SER A 139 14.44 1.94 -9.63
CA SER A 139 13.51 1.92 -10.77
C SER A 139 12.05 1.98 -10.32
N THR A 140 11.72 1.40 -9.17
CA THR A 140 10.37 1.51 -8.56
C THR A 140 10.05 2.96 -8.18
N ILE A 141 11.00 3.67 -7.57
CA ILE A 141 10.83 5.08 -7.20
C ILE A 141 10.78 5.97 -8.46
N ALA A 142 11.61 5.68 -9.46
CA ALA A 142 11.61 6.39 -10.74
C ALA A 142 10.29 6.20 -11.51
N ALA A 143 9.68 5.01 -11.42
CA ALA A 143 8.37 4.71 -11.99
C ALA A 143 7.28 5.53 -11.30
N TRP A 144 7.34 5.61 -9.96
CA TRP A 144 6.38 6.43 -9.22
C TRP A 144 6.48 7.91 -9.55
N THR A 145 7.71 8.42 -9.60
CA THR A 145 7.97 9.84 -9.81
C THR A 145 7.87 10.30 -11.27
N GLY A 146 7.79 9.37 -12.23
CA GLY A 146 7.68 9.68 -13.66
C GLY A 146 9.00 9.98 -14.36
N PHE A 147 10.13 9.53 -13.80
CA PHE A 147 11.48 9.81 -14.32
C PHE A 147 12.18 8.59 -14.93
N CYS A 148 11.43 7.58 -15.40
CA CYS A 148 12.01 6.37 -16.00
C CYS A 148 12.94 6.64 -17.19
N ALA A 149 12.68 7.68 -17.99
CA ALA A 149 13.48 8.00 -19.17
C ALA A 149 14.92 8.44 -18.82
N THR A 150 15.13 9.04 -17.65
CA THR A 150 16.43 9.60 -17.26
C THR A 150 17.03 8.93 -16.03
N GLY A 151 16.20 8.33 -15.16
CA GLY A 151 16.60 7.85 -13.84
C GLY A 151 17.01 8.98 -12.87
N ASN A 152 16.80 10.24 -13.25
CA ASN A 152 17.23 11.42 -12.50
C ASN A 152 16.01 12.06 -11.82
N ILE A 153 15.85 11.81 -10.51
CA ILE A 153 14.69 12.25 -9.74
C ILE A 153 15.00 13.58 -9.04
N PRO A 154 14.31 14.69 -9.38
CA PRO A 154 14.46 15.96 -8.66
C PRO A 154 14.02 15.86 -7.19
N TYR A 155 14.54 16.74 -6.34
CA TYR A 155 14.18 16.78 -4.92
C TYR A 155 12.67 16.81 -4.68
N ALA A 156 11.94 17.68 -5.39
CA ALA A 156 10.50 17.85 -5.20
C ALA A 156 9.74 16.54 -5.38
N ASN A 157 10.03 15.80 -6.46
CA ASN A 157 9.40 14.53 -6.78
C ASN A 157 9.80 13.41 -5.82
N LEU A 158 11.07 13.35 -5.38
CA LEU A 158 11.49 12.35 -4.38
C LEU A 158 10.83 12.61 -3.02
N ALA A 159 10.73 13.87 -2.60
CA ALA A 159 10.04 14.25 -1.37
C ALA A 159 8.52 14.02 -1.47
N ASP A 160 7.92 14.23 -2.64
CA ASP A 160 6.52 13.89 -2.90
C ASP A 160 6.28 12.38 -2.85
N TRP A 161 7.20 11.57 -3.39
CA TRP A 161 7.10 10.11 -3.26
C TRP A 161 7.05 9.67 -1.80
N LEU A 162 7.95 10.19 -0.94
CA LEU A 162 7.93 9.89 0.50
C LEU A 162 6.62 10.32 1.19
N ALA A 163 6.09 11.48 0.80
CA ALA A 163 4.91 12.06 1.45
C ALA A 163 3.58 11.46 0.96
N TYR A 164 3.50 11.10 -0.32
CA TYR A 164 2.22 10.83 -0.98
C TYR A 164 2.09 9.41 -1.55
N SER A 165 3.15 8.63 -1.71
CA SER A 165 3.02 7.28 -2.29
C SER A 165 2.26 6.27 -1.44
N SER A 166 1.96 6.63 -0.19
CA SER A 166 1.08 5.86 0.71
C SER A 166 -0.33 6.46 0.85
N VAL A 167 -0.58 7.61 0.22
CA VAL A 167 -1.90 8.25 0.24
C VAL A 167 -2.80 7.47 -0.72
N PRO A 168 -3.98 7.01 -0.26
CA PRO A 168 -4.95 6.34 -1.12
C PRO A 168 -5.21 7.13 -2.41
N GLY A 169 -5.20 6.42 -3.54
CA GLY A 169 -5.42 7.00 -4.87
C GLY A 169 -4.23 7.68 -5.53
N VAL A 170 -3.12 7.88 -4.84
CA VAL A 170 -1.91 8.44 -5.45
C VAL A 170 -1.08 7.34 -6.10
N CYS A 171 -1.16 7.28 -7.42
CA CYS A 171 -0.52 6.23 -8.20
C CYS A 171 0.87 6.59 -8.72
N PRO A 172 1.70 5.56 -8.98
CA PRO A 172 2.88 5.75 -9.79
C PRO A 172 2.56 6.41 -11.12
N ALA A 173 3.43 7.31 -11.59
CA ALA A 173 3.29 7.93 -12.90
C ALA A 173 3.32 6.88 -14.04
N VAL A 174 4.09 5.81 -13.88
CA VAL A 174 4.06 4.61 -14.74
C VAL A 174 4.16 3.35 -13.89
N ALA A 175 3.63 2.22 -14.37
CA ALA A 175 3.65 0.95 -13.65
C ALA A 175 5.09 0.44 -13.42
N SER A 176 5.96 0.56 -14.41
CA SER A 176 7.36 0.13 -14.30
C SER A 176 8.25 0.95 -15.25
N CYS A 177 9.49 1.18 -14.84
CA CYS A 177 10.52 1.71 -15.75
C CYS A 177 11.08 0.67 -16.71
N ASN A 178 10.87 -0.62 -16.42
CA ASN A 178 11.36 -1.71 -17.26
C ASN A 178 10.23 -2.21 -18.18
N THR A 179 10.29 -1.81 -19.44
CA THR A 179 9.36 -2.28 -20.48
C THR A 179 9.79 -3.62 -21.10
N SER A 180 10.95 -4.16 -20.72
CA SER A 180 11.66 -5.19 -21.48
C SER A 180 11.81 -6.55 -20.79
N THR A 181 11.31 -6.76 -19.58
CA THR A 181 11.63 -8.00 -18.85
C THR A 181 10.51 -9.04 -18.90
N THR A 182 10.79 -10.11 -19.64
CA THR A 182 10.31 -11.49 -19.47
C THR A 182 10.78 -12.13 -18.14
N VAL A 183 11.13 -11.33 -17.14
CA VAL A 183 11.57 -11.83 -15.83
C VAL A 183 10.34 -11.89 -14.93
N PRO A 184 10.06 -13.04 -14.28
CA PRO A 184 8.97 -13.17 -13.33
C PRO A 184 9.39 -12.51 -12.00
N THR A 185 9.50 -11.19 -11.98
CA THR A 185 9.96 -10.45 -10.80
C THR A 185 9.01 -9.32 -10.53
N ILE A 186 8.24 -9.50 -9.45
CA ILE A 186 7.31 -8.56 -8.85
C ILE A 186 6.24 -8.12 -9.85
N GLN A 187 5.08 -8.80 -9.84
CA GLN A 187 3.89 -8.26 -10.49
C GLN A 187 3.65 -6.86 -9.93
N VAL A 188 3.94 -5.84 -10.73
CA VAL A 188 3.58 -4.48 -10.37
C VAL A 188 2.08 -4.41 -10.52
N ILE A 189 1.39 -4.57 -9.40
CA ILE A 189 -0.04 -4.35 -9.30
C ILE A 189 -0.30 -2.92 -9.76
N PRO A 190 -1.04 -2.70 -10.86
CA PRO A 190 -1.39 -1.37 -11.29
C PRO A 190 -2.11 -0.65 -10.15
N CYS A 191 -1.65 0.55 -9.80
CA CYS A 191 -2.37 1.37 -8.85
C CYS A 191 -3.65 1.88 -9.52
N VAL A 192 -4.73 1.91 -8.75
CA VAL A 192 -5.99 2.52 -9.19
C VAL A 192 -6.01 3.96 -8.73
N PRO A 193 -6.07 4.95 -9.64
CA PRO A 193 -6.29 6.32 -9.25
C PRO A 193 -7.61 6.38 -8.48
N GLN A 194 -7.56 6.85 -7.23
CA GLN A 194 -8.75 7.10 -6.43
C GLN A 194 -8.91 8.61 -6.29
N PRO A 195 -10.14 9.14 -6.37
CA PRO A 195 -10.42 10.52 -6.01
C PRO A 195 -9.92 10.83 -4.61
N ILE A 196 -9.56 12.09 -4.35
CA ILE A 196 -9.11 12.56 -3.02
C ILE A 196 -10.16 12.34 -1.90
N THR A 197 -11.41 12.05 -2.28
CA THR A 197 -12.49 11.73 -1.37
C THR A 197 -12.45 10.29 -0.86
N ASP A 198 -11.68 9.40 -1.51
CA ASP A 198 -11.35 8.08 -0.98
C ASP A 198 -10.25 8.18 0.09
N ASN A 199 -10.58 7.74 1.30
CA ASN A 199 -9.64 7.67 2.42
C ASN A 199 -9.11 6.23 2.63
N GLY A 200 -9.03 5.43 1.56
CA GLY A 200 -8.62 4.04 1.59
C GLY A 200 -9.78 3.06 1.71
N SER A 201 -11.01 3.52 1.48
CA SER A 201 -12.20 2.67 1.49
C SER A 201 -12.16 1.61 0.39
N CYS A 202 -11.62 1.93 -0.79
CA CYS A 202 -11.48 0.96 -1.88
C CYS A 202 -10.47 -0.13 -1.52
N THR A 203 -9.35 0.27 -0.93
CA THR A 203 -8.31 -0.64 -0.44
C THR A 203 -8.87 -1.57 0.64
N GLU A 204 -9.67 -1.04 1.55
CA GLU A 204 -10.37 -1.85 2.54
C GLU A 204 -11.35 -2.82 1.88
N MET A 205 -12.17 -2.36 0.94
CA MET A 205 -13.13 -3.23 0.23
C MET A 205 -12.41 -4.36 -0.54
N ALA A 206 -11.28 -4.07 -1.17
CA ALA A 206 -10.43 -5.07 -1.81
C ALA A 206 -9.83 -6.07 -0.78
N THR A 207 -9.45 -5.58 0.41
CA THR A 207 -9.00 -6.43 1.52
C THR A 207 -10.13 -7.34 2.02
N GLN A 208 -11.36 -6.83 2.12
CA GLN A 208 -12.53 -7.64 2.45
C GLN A 208 -12.81 -8.70 1.38
N CYS A 209 -12.61 -8.37 0.10
CA CYS A 209 -12.72 -9.34 -1.00
C CYS A 209 -11.70 -10.49 -0.90
N GLN A 210 -10.45 -10.24 -0.44
CA GLN A 210 -9.42 -11.29 -0.32
C GLN A 210 -9.89 -12.51 0.49
N PHE A 211 -10.75 -12.32 1.49
CA PHE A 211 -11.27 -13.43 2.30
C PHE A 211 -12.19 -14.38 1.54
N TRP A 212 -12.81 -13.91 0.46
CA TRP A 212 -13.93 -14.60 -0.19
C TRP A 212 -13.71 -14.85 -1.69
N VAL A 213 -12.67 -14.26 -2.29
CA VAL A 213 -12.44 -14.33 -3.74
C VAL A 213 -12.31 -15.77 -4.26
N THR A 214 -11.85 -16.71 -3.42
CA THR A 214 -11.75 -18.14 -3.77
C THR A 214 -13.11 -18.81 -4.01
N GLN A 215 -14.21 -18.19 -3.60
CA GLN A 215 -15.59 -18.62 -3.89
C GLN A 215 -16.09 -18.11 -5.25
N GLY A 216 -15.29 -17.31 -5.96
CA GLY A 216 -15.60 -16.67 -7.22
C GLY A 216 -15.76 -15.16 -7.07
N LEU A 217 -15.12 -14.39 -7.96
CA LEU A 217 -15.05 -12.93 -7.83
C LEU A 217 -16.42 -12.27 -7.77
N PHE A 218 -17.36 -12.67 -8.63
CA PHE A 218 -18.71 -12.10 -8.67
C PHE A 218 -19.75 -12.93 -7.90
N GLN A 219 -19.28 -13.80 -7.01
CA GLN A 219 -20.11 -14.64 -6.14
C GLN A 219 -20.13 -14.15 -4.69
N ASN A 220 -19.42 -13.05 -4.39
CA ASN A 220 -19.39 -12.43 -3.07
C ASN A 220 -19.59 -10.90 -3.18
N GLU A 221 -20.37 -10.33 -2.27
CA GLU A 221 -20.69 -8.91 -2.25
C GLU A 221 -19.46 -8.00 -2.12
N TYR A 222 -18.52 -8.31 -1.22
CA TYR A 222 -17.31 -7.49 -1.04
C TYR A 222 -16.48 -7.42 -2.31
N CYS A 223 -16.39 -8.52 -3.05
CA CYS A 223 -15.64 -8.58 -4.30
C CYS A 223 -16.33 -7.82 -5.44
N VAL A 224 -17.66 -7.83 -5.49
CA VAL A 224 -18.42 -7.03 -6.46
C VAL A 224 -18.28 -5.54 -6.14
N LEU A 225 -18.41 -5.15 -4.87
CA LEU A 225 -18.22 -3.76 -4.43
C LEU A 225 -16.79 -3.27 -4.64
N ALA A 226 -15.78 -4.12 -4.40
CA ALA A 226 -14.40 -3.83 -4.75
C ALA A 226 -14.25 -3.64 -6.27
N SER A 227 -14.90 -4.48 -7.08
CA SER A 227 -14.88 -4.33 -8.54
C SER A 227 -15.45 -2.99 -9.01
N PHE A 228 -16.44 -2.45 -8.29
CA PHE A 228 -16.99 -1.12 -8.60
C PHE A 228 -15.98 0.01 -8.35
N CYS A 229 -15.26 -0.02 -7.23
CA CYS A 229 -14.25 1.01 -6.98
C CYS A 229 -13.02 0.93 -7.91
N TYR A 230 -12.89 -0.17 -8.65
CA TYR A 230 -11.88 -0.36 -9.70
C TYR A 230 -12.34 0.14 -11.08
N ALA A 231 -13.52 0.75 -11.19
CA ALA A 231 -14.07 1.25 -12.46
C ALA A 231 -13.20 2.32 -13.15
N TRP A 232 -12.38 3.08 -12.41
CA TRP A 232 -11.39 4.01 -12.97
C TRP A 232 -10.15 3.34 -13.58
N SER A 233 -9.98 2.05 -13.32
CA SER A 233 -8.94 1.20 -13.89
C SER A 233 -9.65 0.02 -14.58
N ASN A 234 -9.28 -1.22 -14.28
CA ASN A 234 -10.11 -2.36 -14.65
C ASN A 234 -10.18 -3.38 -13.51
N THR A 235 -11.19 -4.24 -13.55
CA THR A 235 -11.38 -5.28 -12.55
C THR A 235 -10.29 -6.37 -12.61
N ASP A 236 -9.55 -6.52 -13.71
CA ASP A 236 -8.39 -7.41 -13.76
C ASP A 236 -7.21 -6.88 -12.92
N VAL A 237 -7.11 -5.56 -12.68
CA VAL A 237 -6.19 -4.97 -11.71
C VAL A 237 -6.57 -5.43 -10.30
N LEU A 238 -7.86 -5.47 -9.96
CA LEU A 238 -8.33 -5.98 -8.67
C LEU A 238 -7.90 -7.43 -8.47
N LEU A 239 -8.02 -8.28 -9.50
CA LEU A 239 -7.63 -9.68 -9.43
C LEU A 239 -6.16 -9.86 -8.99
N GLN A 240 -5.26 -9.01 -9.47
CA GLN A 240 -3.85 -9.02 -9.04
C GLN A 240 -3.65 -8.63 -7.57
N GLN A 241 -4.61 -7.92 -6.96
CA GLN A 241 -4.58 -7.57 -5.55
C GLN A 241 -5.23 -8.61 -4.65
N VAL A 242 -6.30 -9.24 -5.12
CA VAL A 242 -7.13 -10.10 -4.26
C VAL A 242 -6.73 -11.57 -4.33
N TYR A 243 -6.15 -12.02 -5.44
CA TYR A 243 -5.64 -13.39 -5.53
C TYR A 243 -4.25 -13.51 -4.90
N PRO A 244 -3.94 -14.67 -4.29
CA PRO A 244 -2.59 -14.98 -3.84
C PRO A 244 -1.57 -14.86 -4.98
N LEU A 245 -0.39 -14.28 -4.71
CA LEU A 245 0.68 -14.06 -5.69
C LEU A 245 1.20 -15.35 -6.37
N ASN A 246 0.94 -16.51 -5.76
CA ASN A 246 1.30 -17.83 -6.31
C ASN A 246 0.21 -18.42 -7.24
N THR A 247 -0.88 -17.71 -7.49
CA THR A 247 -1.92 -18.14 -8.43
C THR A 247 -1.39 -18.02 -9.86
N SER A 248 -1.19 -19.16 -10.53
CA SER A 248 -0.71 -19.22 -11.92
C SER A 248 -1.46 -20.29 -12.72
N PRO A 249 -2.10 -19.93 -13.86
CA PRO A 249 -2.26 -18.56 -14.36
C PRO A 249 -3.17 -17.72 -13.45
N MET A 250 -2.92 -16.41 -13.37
CA MET A 250 -3.83 -15.47 -12.72
C MET A 250 -5.18 -15.47 -13.46
N PRO A 251 -6.33 -15.62 -12.79
CA PRO A 251 -7.62 -15.50 -13.43
C PRO A 251 -7.80 -14.12 -14.07
N THR A 252 -8.66 -14.05 -15.08
CA THR A 252 -9.16 -12.79 -15.63
C THR A 252 -10.66 -12.76 -15.42
N THR A 253 -11.26 -11.58 -15.39
CA THR A 253 -12.72 -11.43 -15.29
C THR A 253 -13.48 -12.17 -16.38
N ALA A 254 -12.87 -12.36 -17.56
CA ALA A 254 -13.42 -13.16 -18.65
C ALA A 254 -13.56 -14.66 -18.32
N LEU A 255 -12.80 -15.16 -17.34
CA LEU A 255 -12.84 -16.54 -16.85
C LEU A 255 -13.70 -16.70 -15.58
N GLU A 256 -14.06 -15.61 -14.92
CA GLU A 256 -14.88 -15.62 -13.72
C GLU A 256 -16.36 -15.88 -14.07
N ALA A 257 -17.07 -16.55 -13.14
CA ALA A 257 -18.51 -16.72 -13.28
C ALA A 257 -19.23 -15.37 -13.21
N LYS A 258 -20.25 -15.17 -14.05
CA LYS A 258 -21.10 -13.97 -14.04
C LYS A 258 -21.63 -13.65 -12.64
N LEU A 259 -21.89 -12.37 -12.38
CA LEU A 259 -22.53 -11.88 -11.15
C LEU A 259 -23.73 -12.75 -10.77
N SER A 260 -23.71 -13.29 -9.56
CA SER A 260 -24.85 -14.09 -9.08
C SER A 260 -26.05 -13.20 -8.79
N GLU A 261 -27.25 -13.66 -9.15
CA GLU A 261 -28.49 -12.96 -8.78
C GLU A 261 -28.64 -12.82 -7.27
N ALA A 262 -28.18 -13.81 -6.49
CA ALA A 262 -28.23 -13.76 -5.04
C ALA A 262 -27.42 -12.59 -4.47
N VAL A 263 -26.20 -12.38 -4.96
CA VAL A 263 -25.35 -11.24 -4.56
C VAL A 263 -25.98 -9.93 -5.01
N PHE A 264 -26.47 -9.87 -6.25
CA PHE A 264 -27.18 -8.68 -6.75
C PHE A 264 -28.37 -8.33 -5.86
N TYR A 265 -29.26 -9.28 -5.57
CA TYR A 265 -30.42 -9.03 -4.72
C TYR A 265 -30.04 -8.70 -3.28
N ASN A 266 -28.92 -9.21 -2.76
CA ASN A 266 -28.45 -8.80 -1.44
C ASN A 266 -28.10 -7.29 -1.43
N MET A 267 -27.31 -6.83 -2.41
CA MET A 267 -26.92 -5.42 -2.52
C MET A 267 -28.09 -4.48 -2.82
N THR A 268 -29.12 -4.96 -3.55
CA THR A 268 -30.28 -4.13 -3.91
C THR A 268 -31.45 -4.22 -2.93
N GLY A 269 -31.36 -5.05 -1.88
CA GLY A 269 -32.49 -5.33 -0.99
C GLY A 269 -33.65 -6.04 -1.70
N GLY A 270 -33.33 -6.86 -2.72
CA GLY A 270 -34.30 -7.64 -3.50
C GLY A 270 -34.89 -6.93 -4.72
N ALA A 271 -34.40 -5.74 -5.08
CA ALA A 271 -34.87 -5.03 -6.27
C ALA A 271 -34.29 -5.62 -7.56
N ALA A 272 -35.05 -5.53 -8.66
CA ALA A 272 -34.65 -6.01 -9.99
C ALA A 272 -33.60 -5.14 -10.70
N SER A 273 -33.32 -3.96 -10.16
CA SER A 273 -32.33 -3.00 -10.67
C SER A 273 -31.59 -2.37 -9.50
N MET A 274 -30.32 -2.03 -9.70
CA MET A 274 -29.49 -1.35 -8.72
C MET A 274 -29.53 0.15 -8.99
N THR A 275 -30.03 0.92 -8.02
CA THR A 275 -30.02 2.39 -8.07
C THR A 275 -28.71 2.94 -7.50
N GLN A 276 -28.42 4.22 -7.76
CA GLN A 276 -27.30 4.92 -7.11
C GLN A 276 -27.38 4.83 -5.57
N GLN A 277 -28.56 4.91 -4.97
CA GLN A 277 -28.67 4.79 -3.52
C GLN A 277 -28.36 3.36 -3.05
N ASN A 278 -28.78 2.34 -3.79
CA ASN A 278 -28.45 0.95 -3.43
C ASN A 278 -26.95 0.70 -3.42
N VAL A 279 -26.19 1.23 -4.39
CA VAL A 279 -24.73 1.07 -4.39
C VAL A 279 -24.07 1.85 -3.25
N ILE A 280 -24.58 3.03 -2.89
CA ILE A 280 -24.10 3.77 -1.71
C ILE A 280 -24.34 2.96 -0.44
N ASP A 281 -25.57 2.47 -0.24
CA ASP A 281 -25.93 1.71 0.95
C ASP A 281 -25.14 0.40 1.06
N ALA A 282 -25.00 -0.33 -0.04
CA ALA A 282 -24.22 -1.57 -0.08
C ALA A 282 -22.72 -1.32 0.17
N TYR A 283 -22.13 -0.29 -0.45
CA TYR A 283 -20.72 0.04 -0.28
C TYR A 283 -20.40 0.44 1.16
N TYR A 284 -21.20 1.32 1.77
CA TYR A 284 -21.03 1.70 3.18
C TYR A 284 -21.34 0.52 4.11
N GLY A 285 -22.37 -0.29 3.81
CA GLY A 285 -22.69 -1.50 4.56
C GLY A 285 -21.55 -2.54 4.54
N GLY A 286 -20.83 -2.65 3.42
CA GLY A 286 -19.64 -3.49 3.30
C GLY A 286 -18.45 -3.00 4.14
N LEU A 287 -18.40 -1.71 4.49
CA LEU A 287 -17.37 -1.15 5.37
C LEU A 287 -17.77 -1.19 6.85
N THR A 288 -19.02 -1.52 7.18
CA THR A 288 -19.48 -1.65 8.57
C THR A 288 -19.19 -3.04 9.13
N GLY A 289 -18.42 -3.10 10.23
CA GLY A 289 -18.02 -4.35 10.87
C GLY A 289 -17.17 -5.24 9.95
N THR A 290 -15.97 -4.76 9.60
CA THR A 290 -15.02 -5.42 8.69
C THR A 290 -14.54 -6.77 9.23
N TRP A 291 -14.06 -7.63 8.33
CA TRP A 291 -13.48 -8.93 8.67
C TRP A 291 -11.97 -8.81 8.88
N THR A 292 -11.45 -9.61 9.80
CA THR A 292 -10.02 -9.77 10.04
C THR A 292 -9.61 -11.24 9.99
N SER A 293 -8.34 -11.52 9.69
CA SER A 293 -7.81 -12.88 9.73
C SER A 293 -7.37 -13.24 11.15
N LEU A 294 -7.81 -14.41 11.64
CA LEU A 294 -7.30 -14.99 12.89
C LEU A 294 -5.95 -15.74 12.72
N GLY A 295 -5.38 -15.77 11.51
CA GLY A 295 -4.09 -16.40 11.25
C GLY A 295 -3.53 -16.05 9.88
N GLY A 296 -2.54 -15.15 9.79
CA GLY A 296 -1.84 -14.80 8.55
C GLY A 296 -2.76 -14.27 7.42
N ARG A 297 -2.17 -13.78 6.33
CA ARG A 297 -2.95 -13.09 5.27
C ARG A 297 -3.90 -14.02 4.47
N LEU A 298 -3.78 -15.35 4.59
CA LEU A 298 -4.54 -16.31 3.77
C LEU A 298 -4.90 -17.66 4.45
N GLU A 299 -4.56 -17.89 5.72
CA GLU A 299 -4.68 -19.21 6.36
C GLU A 299 -5.63 -19.25 7.58
N GLY A 300 -6.26 -18.12 7.91
CA GLY A 300 -7.20 -17.99 9.03
C GLY A 300 -8.65 -17.98 8.56
N MET A 301 -9.55 -18.56 9.36
CA MET A 301 -10.98 -18.31 9.16
C MET A 301 -11.25 -16.82 9.41
N PRO A 302 -11.89 -16.09 8.47
CA PRO A 302 -12.23 -14.70 8.67
C PRO A 302 -13.18 -14.56 9.86
N ASN A 303 -12.90 -13.59 10.72
CA ASN A 303 -13.76 -13.26 11.85
C ASN A 303 -14.26 -11.83 11.72
N LYS A 304 -15.57 -11.64 11.88
CA LYS A 304 -16.18 -10.31 11.81
C LYS A 304 -15.77 -9.51 13.04
N THR A 305 -15.38 -8.27 12.84
CA THR A 305 -15.00 -7.35 13.92
C THR A 305 -16.12 -6.37 14.19
N ASP A 306 -16.07 -5.71 15.36
CA ASP A 306 -16.90 -4.55 15.67
C ASP A 306 -16.27 -3.24 15.15
N ASN A 307 -15.18 -3.34 14.37
CA ASN A 307 -14.49 -2.19 13.81
C ASN A 307 -14.94 -1.96 12.37
N ASP A 308 -15.26 -0.71 12.08
CA ASP A 308 -15.56 -0.28 10.72
C ASP A 308 -14.27 -0.02 9.94
N GLY A 309 -14.36 -0.19 8.63
CA GLY A 309 -13.35 0.25 7.69
C GLY A 309 -13.35 1.78 7.54
N PRO A 310 -12.33 2.36 6.88
CA PRO A 310 -12.38 3.77 6.50
C PRO A 310 -13.55 3.98 5.53
N TYR A 311 -14.55 4.75 5.96
CA TYR A 311 -15.63 5.21 5.09
C TYR A 311 -15.15 6.32 4.18
N PRO A 312 -15.53 6.37 2.89
CA PRO A 312 -15.24 7.51 2.03
C PRO A 312 -15.62 8.83 2.70
N THR A 313 -14.81 9.86 2.52
CA THR A 313 -15.04 11.17 3.15
C THR A 313 -16.26 11.90 2.58
N SER A 314 -16.74 11.49 1.40
CA SER A 314 -17.97 11.93 0.76
C SER A 314 -18.59 10.76 -0.01
N THR A 315 -19.92 10.72 -0.09
CA THR A 315 -20.64 9.80 -0.99
C THR A 315 -20.35 10.08 -2.46
N ASP A 316 -19.84 11.27 -2.79
CA ASP A 316 -19.43 11.63 -4.16
C ASP A 316 -18.47 10.60 -4.75
N TYR A 317 -17.60 10.03 -3.92
CA TYR A 317 -16.70 8.96 -4.32
C TYR A 317 -17.45 7.76 -4.93
N VAL A 318 -18.51 7.30 -4.26
CA VAL A 318 -19.35 6.19 -4.76
C VAL A 318 -20.15 6.62 -5.99
N ILE A 319 -20.63 7.85 -6.00
CA ILE A 319 -21.39 8.45 -7.09
C ILE A 319 -20.53 8.55 -8.37
N GLU A 320 -19.23 8.80 -8.24
CA GLU A 320 -18.31 8.92 -9.38
C GLU A 320 -18.02 7.56 -10.02
N PHE A 321 -17.63 6.52 -9.27
CA PHE A 321 -17.42 5.20 -9.88
C PHE A 321 -18.73 4.62 -10.41
N TRP A 322 -19.86 4.88 -9.74
CA TRP A 322 -21.17 4.48 -10.25
C TRP A 322 -21.55 5.24 -11.52
N GLY A 323 -21.08 6.48 -11.66
CA GLY A 323 -21.18 7.25 -12.90
C GLY A 323 -20.47 6.57 -14.06
N ILE A 324 -19.28 6.00 -13.85
CA ILE A 324 -18.55 5.25 -14.88
C ILE A 324 -19.32 4.00 -15.30
N ILE A 325 -19.78 3.21 -14.33
CA ILE A 325 -20.55 1.98 -14.58
C ILE A 325 -21.86 2.32 -15.30
N SER A 326 -22.55 3.39 -14.87
CA SER A 326 -23.78 3.88 -15.50
C SER A 326 -23.54 4.34 -16.93
N ALA A 327 -22.40 5.00 -17.21
CA ALA A 327 -22.05 5.43 -18.56
C ALA A 327 -21.77 4.24 -19.47
N TRP A 328 -20.96 3.28 -19.01
CA TRP A 328 -20.63 2.09 -19.77
C TRP A 328 -21.88 1.26 -20.10
N THR A 329 -22.81 1.15 -19.16
CA THR A 329 -24.07 0.41 -19.34
C THR A 329 -25.14 1.19 -20.11
N GLY A 330 -24.95 2.49 -20.36
CA GLY A 330 -25.91 3.35 -21.09
C GLY A 330 -27.07 3.90 -20.25
N PHE A 331 -26.91 4.03 -18.93
CA PHE A 331 -27.93 4.48 -17.98
C PHE A 331 -27.58 5.80 -17.26
N CYS A 332 -26.89 6.75 -17.92
CA CYS A 332 -26.47 8.00 -17.28
C CYS A 332 -27.62 8.85 -16.70
N ASP A 333 -28.77 8.88 -17.36
CA ASP A 333 -29.89 9.74 -16.95
C ASP A 333 -30.54 9.28 -15.64
N THR A 334 -30.59 7.97 -15.40
CA THR A 334 -31.30 7.38 -14.25
C THR A 334 -30.35 6.82 -13.20
N ARG A 335 -29.11 6.49 -13.58
CA ARG A 335 -28.13 5.76 -12.77
C ARG A 335 -28.73 4.53 -12.09
N THR A 336 -29.64 3.88 -12.80
CA THR A 336 -30.36 2.68 -12.35
C THR A 336 -30.12 1.57 -13.35
N ILE A 337 -29.34 0.57 -12.94
CA ILE A 337 -28.80 -0.46 -13.83
C ILE A 337 -29.52 -1.79 -13.55
N PRO A 338 -30.18 -2.38 -14.56
CA PRO A 338 -30.75 -3.72 -14.45
C PRO A 338 -29.66 -4.80 -14.25
N TYR A 339 -30.03 -5.93 -13.64
CA TYR A 339 -29.11 -7.04 -13.36
C TYR A 339 -28.27 -7.49 -14.57
N ASP A 340 -28.91 -7.71 -15.73
CA ASP A 340 -28.22 -8.21 -16.93
C ASP A 340 -27.12 -7.26 -17.39
N LYS A 341 -27.37 -5.95 -17.31
CA LYS A 341 -26.42 -4.91 -17.71
C LYS A 341 -25.26 -4.77 -16.73
N LEU A 342 -25.53 -4.88 -15.43
CA LEU A 342 -24.47 -4.85 -14.43
C LEU A 342 -23.60 -6.10 -14.48
N ALA A 343 -24.21 -7.27 -14.68
CA ALA A 343 -23.49 -8.53 -14.84
C ALA A 343 -22.60 -8.51 -16.10
N ASP A 344 -23.10 -7.96 -17.21
CA ASP A 344 -22.30 -7.80 -18.43
C ASP A 344 -21.14 -6.80 -18.24
N TYR A 345 -21.38 -5.67 -17.57
CA TYR A 345 -20.30 -4.74 -17.20
C TYR A 345 -19.18 -5.46 -16.47
N LEU A 346 -19.48 -6.19 -15.40
CA LEU A 346 -18.47 -6.89 -14.61
C LEU A 346 -17.70 -7.95 -15.41
N SER A 347 -18.34 -8.63 -16.37
CA SER A 347 -17.70 -9.64 -17.19
C SER A 347 -16.86 -9.09 -18.35
N PHE A 348 -17.15 -7.88 -18.85
CA PHE A 348 -16.58 -7.41 -20.12
C PHE A 348 -15.85 -6.07 -20.02
N ALA A 349 -16.17 -5.21 -19.04
CA ALA A 349 -15.59 -3.87 -18.95
C ALA A 349 -14.06 -3.90 -18.81
N ALA A 350 -13.50 -4.93 -18.17
CA ALA A 350 -12.04 -5.04 -18.04
C ALA A 350 -11.32 -5.23 -19.39
N THR A 351 -12.03 -5.71 -20.41
CA THR A 351 -11.48 -5.87 -21.77
C THR A 351 -11.67 -4.61 -22.64
N SER A 352 -12.50 -3.66 -22.19
CA SER A 352 -12.64 -2.35 -22.84
C SER A 352 -11.71 -1.36 -22.14
N GLU A 353 -10.76 -0.77 -22.86
CA GLU A 353 -9.97 0.39 -22.38
C GLU A 353 -10.83 1.68 -22.28
N ASP A 354 -12.15 1.55 -22.28
CA ASP A 354 -13.12 2.64 -22.29
C ASP A 354 -13.73 2.83 -20.90
N HIS A 355 -13.46 3.99 -20.30
CA HIS A 355 -13.97 4.43 -19.01
C HIS A 355 -14.84 5.68 -19.19
N PRO A 356 -16.02 5.56 -19.82
CA PRO A 356 -16.87 6.72 -20.07
C PRO A 356 -17.39 7.27 -18.74
N THR A 357 -17.68 8.56 -18.69
CA THR A 357 -18.26 9.23 -17.52
C THR A 357 -19.61 9.83 -17.88
N CYS A 358 -20.59 9.63 -17.00
CA CYS A 358 -21.71 10.56 -16.86
C CYS A 358 -21.21 11.82 -16.13
#